data_AF-A0A839JTK6-F1
#
_entry.id   AF-A0A839JTK6-F1
#
_cell.length_a   1.000
_cell.length_b   1.000
_cell.length_c   1.000
_cell.angle_alpha   90.00
_cell.angle_beta   90.00
_cell.angle_gamma   90.00
#
_symmetry.space_group_name_H-M   'P 1'
#
loop_
_entity.id
_entity.type
_entity.pdbx_description
1 polymer ?
#
loop_
_entity_poly.entity_id
_entity_poly.type
_entity_poly.pdbx_seq_one_letter_code
_entity_poly.pdbx_strand_id
1 'polypeptide(L)'
;MEEKELTTQVISNDTEGFTPEDYLHIPGYATVMEEYTGEADLPEKIVYNNTPILDQGSEGACSVFGITKAENEADWFDSKTQLDAMKIWKGAIKNGIIPDGGKNGWSMSGALKLMKDLGYIQGYYFCSTPTEVRLALSKKHMCYTGARYIRWHQTGVTHTLTPDKDANAGHLFALTGIDGEKYHHPNSWTSGRGDKGFFYTPFGLQKWLYSIVAIIDKKNASPEVVVDLADSEKMVKMNIWNGKLPNESLIKLHAVLMVMRAFHNEFDDNKAIQKALELGVVSSVNGPLTKRWFLKMIFVALYGRTSQEELIPDIAVDQGIIKSKAGLDEPVKRYHASLMIARALRFSGKIE
;
A
#
# COMPACT_ATOMS: atom_id res chain seq x y z
N MET A 1 12.71 -16.76 28.67
CA MET A 1 13.34 -16.41 27.39
C MET A 1 12.25 -15.71 26.60
N GLU A 2 12.19 -14.40 26.73
CA GLU A 2 11.06 -13.57 26.28
C GLU A 2 11.16 -13.33 24.77
N GLU A 3 10.10 -13.69 24.04
CA GLU A 3 9.93 -13.40 22.62
C GLU A 3 9.83 -11.89 22.42
N LYS A 4 10.80 -11.34 21.70
CA LYS A 4 10.77 -9.98 21.18
C LYS A 4 9.54 -9.82 20.27
N GLU A 5 8.63 -8.95 20.67
CA GLU A 5 7.60 -8.38 19.82
C GLU A 5 8.22 -7.88 18.50
N LEU A 6 7.93 -8.59 17.39
CA LEU A 6 7.99 -8.03 16.05
C LEU A 6 6.83 -7.06 15.89
N THR A 7 6.90 -5.93 16.60
CA THR A 7 6.10 -4.76 16.27
C THR A 7 6.60 -4.28 14.91
N THR A 8 5.75 -4.42 13.89
CA THR A 8 5.86 -3.63 12.65
C THR A 8 5.62 -2.17 13.06
N GLN A 9 6.64 -1.53 13.64
CA GLN A 9 6.61 -0.10 13.89
C GLN A 9 6.62 0.57 12.52
N VAL A 10 5.43 0.93 12.04
CA VAL A 10 5.30 2.11 11.20
C VAL A 10 6.01 3.21 11.97
N ILE A 11 7.14 3.70 11.46
CA ILE A 11 7.84 4.84 12.03
C ILE A 11 6.94 6.05 11.75
N SER A 12 5.90 6.23 12.56
CA SER A 12 5.05 7.42 12.51
C SER A 12 5.75 8.53 13.28
N ASN A 13 6.64 9.26 12.62
CA ASN A 13 7.02 10.60 13.06
C ASN A 13 5.91 11.64 12.75
N ASP A 14 4.70 11.16 12.45
CA ASP A 14 3.59 11.92 11.87
C ASP A 14 2.67 12.57 12.94
N THR A 15 2.97 12.43 14.23
CA THR A 15 1.95 12.54 15.29
C THR A 15 1.80 13.89 16.02
N GLU A 16 2.61 14.92 15.74
CA GLU A 16 2.30 16.26 16.26
C GLU A 16 1.72 17.17 15.17
N GLY A 17 0.39 17.12 15.06
CA GLY A 17 -0.43 17.96 14.18
C GLY A 17 -1.50 17.20 13.38
N PHE A 18 -1.47 15.87 13.36
CA PHE A 18 -2.37 15.03 12.57
C PHE A 18 -2.84 13.84 13.39
N THR A 19 -4.14 13.57 13.33
CA THR A 19 -4.79 12.53 14.13
C THR A 19 -4.77 11.19 13.38
N PRO A 20 -4.77 10.04 14.08
CA PRO A 20 -5.03 8.74 13.45
C PRO A 20 -6.34 8.72 12.65
N GLU A 21 -7.28 9.61 12.97
CA GLU A 21 -8.55 9.80 12.25
C GLU A 21 -8.36 10.33 10.81
N ASP A 22 -7.29 11.11 10.56
CA ASP A 22 -6.88 11.55 9.21
C ASP A 22 -6.38 10.39 8.33
N TYR A 23 -5.98 9.27 8.95
CA TYR A 23 -5.63 8.01 8.29
C TYR A 23 -6.83 7.06 8.17
N LEU A 24 -7.84 7.20 9.04
CA LEU A 24 -9.07 6.39 9.07
C LEU A 24 -10.12 6.84 8.03
N HIS A 25 -9.96 8.01 7.41
CA HIS A 25 -10.83 8.52 6.34
C HIS A 25 -10.32 8.28 4.91
N ILE A 26 -9.44 7.30 4.72
CA ILE A 26 -9.08 6.80 3.39
C ILE A 26 -9.85 5.50 3.09
N PRO A 27 -11.10 5.57 2.59
CA PRO A 27 -11.77 4.39 2.08
C PRO A 27 -11.04 3.91 0.82
N GLY A 28 -10.50 2.69 0.95
CA GLY A 28 -9.91 1.90 -0.12
C GLY A 28 -8.48 2.29 -0.47
N TYR A 29 -7.66 1.28 -0.72
CA TYR A 29 -6.31 1.33 -1.31
C TYR A 29 -5.12 1.42 -0.35
N ALA A 30 -4.95 0.37 0.45
CA ALA A 30 -3.63 -0.12 0.81
C ALA A 30 -3.30 -1.45 0.08
N THR A 31 -3.92 -1.67 -1.08
CA THR A 31 -4.20 -2.99 -1.66
C THR A 31 -3.67 -3.12 -3.08
N VAL A 32 -2.37 -3.39 -3.27
CA VAL A 32 -1.85 -4.09 -4.48
C VAL A 32 -0.56 -4.87 -4.18
N MET A 33 -0.40 -5.39 -2.97
CA MET A 33 0.66 -6.37 -2.73
C MET A 33 -0.01 -7.63 -2.20
N GLU A 34 -0.58 -8.42 -3.12
CA GLU A 34 -0.33 -9.85 -3.00
C GLU A 34 1.18 -9.99 -2.88
N GLU A 35 1.61 -10.38 -1.68
CA GLU A 35 2.98 -10.59 -1.24
C GLU A 35 3.74 -11.42 -2.29
N TYR A 36 4.46 -10.73 -3.17
CA TYR A 36 5.49 -11.36 -3.97
C TYR A 36 6.76 -11.36 -3.13
N THR A 37 6.99 -12.47 -2.42
CA THR A 37 8.20 -12.77 -1.65
C THR A 37 9.38 -13.18 -2.54
N GLY A 38 9.39 -12.74 -3.80
CA GLY A 38 10.46 -13.01 -4.73
C GLY A 38 11.70 -12.19 -4.39
N GLU A 39 12.50 -12.66 -3.43
CA GLU A 39 13.85 -12.17 -3.11
C GLU A 39 14.90 -12.49 -4.20
N ALA A 40 14.49 -12.93 -5.38
CA ALA A 40 15.43 -13.34 -6.42
C ALA A 40 16.08 -12.13 -7.12
N ASP A 41 17.39 -11.96 -6.89
CA ASP A 41 18.35 -11.13 -7.64
C ASP A 41 17.84 -9.74 -8.08
N LEU A 42 17.26 -8.97 -7.15
CA LEU A 42 16.99 -7.56 -7.42
C LEU A 42 18.31 -6.79 -7.54
N PRO A 43 18.50 -5.98 -8.60
CA PRO A 43 19.75 -5.25 -8.79
C PRO A 43 20.05 -4.32 -7.61
N GLU A 44 21.31 -4.28 -7.20
CA GLU A 44 21.80 -3.44 -6.10
C GLU A 44 21.63 -1.93 -6.38
N LYS A 45 21.54 -1.56 -7.66
CA LYS A 45 21.31 -0.20 -8.11
C LYS A 45 20.09 -0.12 -9.02
N ILE A 46 19.12 0.68 -8.63
CA ILE A 46 17.96 1.08 -9.44
C ILE A 46 17.79 2.58 -9.26
N VAL A 47 18.04 3.38 -10.29
CA VAL A 47 17.87 4.84 -10.21
C VAL A 47 17.20 5.34 -11.47
N TYR A 48 16.08 6.04 -11.28
CA TYR A 48 15.31 6.68 -12.34
C TYR A 48 15.44 8.20 -12.25
N ASN A 49 15.77 8.79 -13.39
CA ASN A 49 15.88 10.24 -13.59
C ASN A 49 15.55 10.58 -15.05
N ASN A 50 14.40 10.10 -15.51
CA ASN A 50 13.98 10.23 -16.90
C ASN A 50 13.24 11.54 -17.16
N THR A 51 12.70 12.16 -16.11
CA THR A 51 11.94 13.40 -16.19
C THR A 51 12.68 14.55 -15.50
N PRO A 52 12.43 15.81 -15.86
CA PRO A 52 13.09 16.95 -15.24
C PRO A 52 12.93 17.00 -13.72
N ILE A 53 13.87 17.65 -13.05
CA ILE A 53 13.70 18.08 -11.66
C ILE A 53 12.67 19.21 -11.65
N LEU A 54 11.64 19.07 -10.81
CA LEU A 54 10.58 20.07 -10.72
C LEU A 54 11.05 21.27 -9.88
N ASP A 55 10.35 22.40 -10.03
CA ASP A 55 10.61 23.62 -9.27
C ASP A 55 9.31 24.20 -8.71
N GLN A 56 9.14 24.08 -7.38
CA GLN A 56 7.99 24.64 -6.68
C GLN A 56 8.16 26.14 -6.38
N GLY A 57 9.35 26.71 -6.61
CA GLY A 57 9.68 28.08 -6.26
C GLY A 57 9.44 28.37 -4.78
N SER A 58 8.73 29.45 -4.49
CA SER A 58 8.38 29.88 -3.13
C SER A 58 7.03 29.34 -2.63
N GLU A 59 6.39 28.43 -3.36
CA GLU A 59 5.09 27.87 -2.97
C GLU A 59 5.26 26.76 -1.92
N GLY A 60 4.30 26.63 -1.01
CA GLY A 60 4.21 25.51 -0.05
C GLY A 60 3.83 24.16 -0.69
N ALA A 61 4.13 23.96 -1.97
CA ALA A 61 3.56 22.91 -2.82
C ALA A 61 4.32 21.58 -2.82
N CYS A 62 5.25 21.36 -1.89
CA CYS A 62 6.12 20.17 -1.88
C CYS A 62 5.34 18.85 -1.90
N SER A 63 4.15 18.82 -1.28
CA SER A 63 3.27 17.66 -1.26
C SER A 63 2.82 17.23 -2.66
N VAL A 64 2.37 18.17 -3.49
CA VAL A 64 1.95 17.89 -4.87
C VAL A 64 3.15 17.71 -5.78
N PHE A 65 4.24 18.45 -5.56
CA PHE A 65 5.45 18.34 -6.38
C PHE A 65 6.16 17.00 -6.20
N GLY A 66 6.31 16.52 -4.96
CA GLY A 66 6.96 15.24 -4.68
C GLY A 66 6.20 14.08 -5.32
N ILE A 67 4.88 14.00 -5.11
CA ILE A 67 4.07 12.93 -5.72
C ILE A 67 3.98 13.05 -7.24
N THR A 68 3.90 14.27 -7.79
CA THR A 68 3.90 14.48 -9.24
C THR A 68 5.23 14.08 -9.88
N LYS A 69 6.37 14.31 -9.20
CA LYS A 69 7.67 13.85 -9.68
C LYS A 69 7.74 12.32 -9.71
N ALA A 70 7.24 11.66 -8.66
CA ALA A 70 7.18 10.20 -8.63
C ALA A 70 6.28 9.66 -9.75
N GLU A 71 5.12 10.26 -9.96
CA GLU A 71 4.20 9.87 -11.04
C GLU A 71 4.81 10.09 -12.42
N ASN A 72 5.39 11.27 -12.69
CA ASN A 72 6.03 11.55 -13.98
C ASN A 72 7.16 10.57 -14.32
N GLU A 73 7.93 10.10 -13.33
CA GLU A 73 8.94 9.06 -13.53
C GLU A 73 8.34 7.69 -13.82
N ALA A 74 7.22 7.33 -13.19
CA ALA A 74 6.48 6.10 -13.50
C ALA A 74 5.87 6.17 -14.92
N ASP A 75 5.19 7.27 -15.24
CA ASP A 75 4.44 7.49 -16.47
C ASP A 75 5.37 7.62 -17.71
N TRP A 76 6.66 7.94 -17.49
CA TRP A 76 7.70 7.92 -18.52
C TRP A 76 7.83 6.56 -19.22
N PHE A 77 7.60 5.47 -18.50
CA PHE A 77 7.70 4.12 -19.06
C PHE A 77 6.54 3.75 -19.97
N ASP A 78 5.38 4.40 -19.82
CA ASP A 78 4.13 4.00 -20.48
C ASP A 78 3.68 5.00 -21.55
N SER A 79 3.62 6.29 -21.21
CA SER A 79 3.01 7.30 -22.07
C SER A 79 3.86 8.54 -22.32
N LYS A 80 4.87 8.78 -21.47
CA LYS A 80 5.72 9.97 -21.48
C LYS A 80 4.95 11.30 -21.33
N THR A 81 3.69 11.24 -20.91
CA THR A 81 2.94 12.45 -20.56
C THR A 81 3.44 12.93 -19.21
N GLN A 82 3.76 14.21 -19.09
CA GLN A 82 4.18 14.80 -17.82
C GLN A 82 3.05 15.64 -17.26
N LEU A 83 2.68 15.33 -16.03
CA LEU A 83 1.77 16.13 -15.22
C LEU A 83 2.45 17.43 -14.80
N ASP A 84 1.68 18.51 -14.84
CA ASP A 84 2.08 19.83 -14.37
C ASP A 84 1.69 19.98 -12.89
N ALA A 85 2.68 19.82 -12.01
CA ALA A 85 2.49 19.91 -10.56
C ALA A 85 1.92 21.25 -10.10
N MET A 86 2.34 22.36 -10.74
CA MET A 86 1.88 23.69 -10.37
C MET A 86 0.42 23.90 -10.79
N LYS A 87 0.02 23.39 -11.96
CA LYS A 87 -1.37 23.39 -12.39
C LYS A 87 -2.27 22.58 -11.46
N ILE A 88 -1.81 21.40 -11.01
CA ILE A 88 -2.54 20.57 -10.03
C ILE A 88 -2.68 21.33 -8.70
N TRP A 89 -1.58 21.88 -8.17
CA TRP A 89 -1.57 22.66 -6.93
C TRP A 89 -2.55 23.84 -6.98
N LYS A 90 -2.44 24.70 -8.00
CA LYS A 90 -3.32 25.86 -8.19
C LYS A 90 -4.79 25.46 -8.41
N GLY A 91 -5.03 24.36 -9.11
CA GLY A 91 -6.38 23.82 -9.31
C GLY A 91 -7.01 23.38 -8.00
N ALA A 92 -6.27 22.66 -7.16
CA ALA A 92 -6.74 22.19 -5.86
C ALA A 92 -6.99 23.35 -4.87
N ILE A 93 -6.16 24.41 -4.88
CA ILE A 93 -6.43 25.65 -4.14
C ILE A 93 -7.71 26.31 -4.62
N LYS A 94 -7.86 26.50 -5.94
CA LYS A 94 -9.04 27.14 -6.54
C LYS A 94 -10.34 26.42 -6.18
N ASN A 95 -10.28 25.09 -6.08
CA ASN A 95 -11.43 24.25 -5.73
C ASN A 95 -11.64 24.10 -4.21
N GLY A 96 -10.87 24.79 -3.37
CA GLY A 96 -11.00 24.75 -1.91
C GLY A 96 -10.56 23.44 -1.26
N ILE A 97 -9.87 22.56 -2.00
CA ILE A 97 -9.34 21.29 -1.48
C ILE A 97 -8.13 21.55 -0.58
N ILE A 98 -7.28 22.49 -0.99
CA ILE A 98 -6.13 22.96 -0.20
C ILE A 98 -6.55 24.27 0.49
N PRO A 99 -6.63 24.30 1.83
CA PRO A 99 -7.07 25.48 2.57
C PRO A 99 -6.02 26.60 2.56
N ASP A 100 -6.42 27.79 3.01
CA ASP A 100 -5.56 28.96 3.24
C ASP A 100 -4.72 29.41 2.03
N GLY A 101 -5.14 29.05 0.82
CA GLY A 101 -4.37 29.31 -0.39
C GLY A 101 -3.04 28.54 -0.44
N GLY A 102 -2.90 27.46 0.32
CA GLY A 102 -1.69 26.63 0.36
C GLY A 102 -0.51 27.21 1.13
N LYS A 103 -0.71 28.33 1.86
CA LYS A 103 0.35 29.03 2.61
C LYS A 103 1.03 28.18 3.68
N ASN A 104 0.28 27.25 4.27
CA ASN A 104 0.74 26.38 5.36
C ASN A 104 1.26 25.03 4.86
N GLY A 105 1.47 24.88 3.55
CA GLY A 105 1.72 23.59 2.93
C GLY A 105 0.51 22.66 2.99
N TRP A 106 0.72 21.38 2.73
CA TRP A 106 -0.34 20.39 2.77
C TRP A 106 0.17 19.00 3.12
N SER A 107 -0.70 18.14 3.64
CA SER A 107 -0.30 16.83 4.14
C SER A 107 0.02 15.83 3.01
N MET A 108 0.86 14.85 3.33
CA MET A 108 1.18 13.74 2.43
C MET A 108 -0.07 12.93 2.08
N SER A 109 -0.93 12.65 3.08
CA SER A 109 -2.21 11.95 2.90
C SER A 109 -3.18 12.73 2.02
N GLY A 110 -3.26 14.05 2.20
CA GLY A 110 -4.05 14.93 1.36
C GLY A 110 -3.61 14.89 -0.10
N ALA A 111 -2.30 14.95 -0.35
CA ALA A 111 -1.74 14.84 -1.70
C ALA A 111 -2.00 13.46 -2.34
N LEU A 112 -1.83 12.37 -1.61
CA LEU A 112 -2.15 11.01 -2.09
C LEU A 112 -3.63 10.90 -2.46
N LYS A 113 -4.53 11.42 -1.62
CA LYS A 113 -5.96 11.45 -1.89
C LYS A 113 -6.27 12.29 -3.13
N LEU A 114 -5.70 13.49 -3.26
CA LEU A 114 -5.91 14.35 -4.43
C LEU A 114 -5.50 13.65 -5.72
N MET A 115 -4.31 13.06 -5.77
CA MET A 115 -3.81 12.39 -6.97
C MET A 115 -4.69 11.19 -7.35
N LYS A 116 -5.25 10.50 -6.36
CA LYS A 116 -6.21 9.41 -6.57
C LYS A 116 -7.55 9.92 -7.08
N ASP A 117 -8.12 10.94 -6.46
CA ASP A 117 -9.41 11.52 -6.85
C ASP A 117 -9.37 12.13 -8.26
N LEU A 118 -8.21 12.69 -8.65
CA LEU A 118 -7.96 13.17 -10.02
C LEU A 118 -7.68 12.03 -11.01
N GLY A 119 -7.55 10.79 -10.53
CA GLY A 119 -7.33 9.61 -11.34
C GLY A 119 -5.93 9.50 -11.94
N TYR A 120 -4.94 10.21 -11.36
CA TYR A 120 -3.54 10.07 -11.75
C TYR A 120 -2.94 8.81 -11.16
N ILE A 121 -3.26 8.48 -9.91
CA ILE A 121 -2.84 7.23 -9.27
C ILE A 121 -4.06 6.36 -8.96
N GLN A 122 -3.88 5.04 -8.97
CA GLN A 122 -4.91 4.09 -8.49
C GLN A 122 -4.87 3.98 -6.97
N GLY A 123 -3.66 3.98 -6.42
CA GLY A 123 -3.43 3.83 -5.00
C GLY A 123 -1.94 3.81 -4.67
N TYR A 124 -1.65 3.33 -3.46
CA TYR A 124 -0.29 3.23 -2.96
C TYR A 124 -0.19 2.10 -1.93
N TYR A 125 1.03 1.68 -1.62
CA TYR A 125 1.32 0.76 -0.52
C TYR A 125 2.56 1.20 0.24
N PHE A 126 2.64 0.83 1.51
CA PHE A 126 3.77 1.21 2.37
C PHE A 126 4.99 0.34 2.10
N CYS A 127 6.15 0.97 2.12
CA CYS A 127 7.46 0.32 2.11
C CYS A 127 8.15 0.63 3.44
N SER A 128 8.22 -0.35 4.33
CA SER A 128 8.85 -0.27 5.65
C SER A 128 10.34 -0.55 5.59
N THR A 129 10.81 -1.29 4.58
CA THR A 129 12.21 -1.72 4.47
C THR A 129 12.87 -1.28 3.15
N PRO A 130 14.21 -1.15 3.11
CA PRO A 130 14.94 -0.92 1.86
C PRO A 130 14.66 -1.99 0.80
N THR A 131 14.44 -3.24 1.20
CA THR A 131 14.10 -4.35 0.30
C THR A 131 12.74 -4.12 -0.37
N GLU A 132 11.73 -3.65 0.37
CA GLU A 132 10.43 -3.31 -0.19
C GLU A 132 10.49 -2.12 -1.15
N VAL A 133 11.29 -1.10 -0.82
CA VAL A 133 11.56 0.03 -1.73
C VAL A 133 12.24 -0.45 -3.01
N ARG A 134 13.24 -1.33 -2.89
CA ARG A 134 13.94 -1.92 -4.05
C ARG A 134 12.99 -2.72 -4.93
N LEU A 135 12.10 -3.51 -4.34
CA LEU A 135 11.08 -4.27 -5.05
C LEU A 135 10.04 -3.36 -5.73
N ALA A 136 9.65 -2.26 -5.09
CA ALA A 136 8.77 -1.26 -5.71
C ALA A 136 9.43 -0.65 -6.95
N LEU A 137 10.67 -0.18 -6.79
CA LEU A 137 11.43 0.43 -7.88
C LEU A 137 11.70 -0.54 -9.03
N SER A 138 11.99 -1.82 -8.77
CA SER A 138 12.19 -2.81 -9.85
C SER A 138 10.94 -3.04 -10.70
N LYS A 139 9.76 -2.81 -10.12
CA LYS A 139 8.47 -2.80 -10.82
C LYS A 139 8.12 -1.44 -11.42
N LYS A 140 9.02 -0.47 -11.38
CA LYS A 140 8.82 0.92 -11.79
C LYS A 140 7.73 1.64 -10.98
N HIS A 141 7.42 1.16 -9.77
CA HIS A 141 6.59 1.88 -8.82
C HIS A 141 7.48 2.87 -8.08
N MET A 142 7.38 4.15 -8.45
CA MET A 142 8.15 5.18 -7.76
C MET A 142 7.62 5.36 -6.34
N CYS A 143 8.52 5.71 -5.44
CA CYS A 143 8.17 5.94 -4.05
C CYS A 143 8.01 7.44 -3.75
N TYR A 144 7.34 7.74 -2.66
CA TYR A 144 7.02 9.08 -2.19
C TYR A 144 7.06 9.11 -0.66
N THR A 145 7.63 10.18 -0.09
CA THR A 145 7.85 10.31 1.35
C THR A 145 8.11 11.78 1.70
N GLY A 146 8.59 12.06 2.91
CA GLY A 146 9.15 13.34 3.29
C GLY A 146 9.89 13.31 4.61
N ALA A 147 10.20 14.49 5.15
CA ALA A 147 10.84 14.63 6.45
C ALA A 147 10.55 16.02 7.06
N ARG A 148 10.57 16.13 8.39
CA ARG A 148 10.27 17.38 9.13
C ARG A 148 11.48 18.05 9.76
N TYR A 149 12.29 17.26 10.46
CA TYR A 149 13.31 17.77 11.35
C TYR A 149 14.67 17.84 10.63
N ILE A 150 14.77 18.67 9.58
CA ILE A 150 15.87 18.64 8.61
C ILE A 150 16.45 20.04 8.36
N ARG A 151 17.79 20.13 8.36
CA ARG A 151 18.51 21.31 7.85
C ARG A 151 18.63 21.27 6.34
N TRP A 152 17.59 21.72 5.64
CA TRP A 152 17.54 21.68 4.16
C TRP A 152 18.65 22.45 3.45
N HIS A 153 19.20 23.50 4.07
CA HIS A 153 20.37 24.18 3.50
C HIS A 153 21.58 23.25 3.52
N GLN A 154 21.88 22.66 4.68
CA GLN A 154 22.99 21.72 4.83
C GLN A 154 22.81 20.48 3.95
N THR A 155 21.59 19.93 3.87
CA THR A 155 21.25 18.82 2.97
C THR A 155 21.53 19.18 1.50
N GLY A 156 21.27 20.43 1.11
CA GLY A 156 21.60 20.92 -0.22
C GLY A 156 23.10 21.04 -0.49
N VAL A 157 23.92 21.26 0.54
CA VAL A 157 25.39 21.37 0.44
C VAL A 157 26.08 20.01 0.50
N THR A 158 25.63 19.13 1.41
CA THR A 158 26.22 17.79 1.61
C THR A 158 25.64 16.74 0.68
N HIS A 159 24.57 17.10 -0.05
CA HIS A 159 23.73 16.20 -0.84
C HIS A 159 23.11 15.06 -0.03
N THR A 160 23.23 15.08 1.30
CA THR A 160 22.82 14.00 2.20
C THR A 160 21.84 14.55 3.21
N LEU A 161 20.75 13.82 3.47
CA LEU A 161 19.77 14.20 4.47
C LEU A 161 20.49 14.55 5.78
N THR A 162 20.23 15.75 6.28
CA THR A 162 20.91 16.27 7.48
C THR A 162 19.86 16.55 8.55
N PRO A 163 19.53 15.54 9.38
CA PRO A 163 18.56 15.73 10.44
C PRO A 163 19.05 16.66 11.53
N ASP A 164 18.11 17.44 12.06
CA ASP A 164 18.27 18.26 13.24
C ASP A 164 16.91 18.44 13.92
N LYS A 165 16.81 17.97 15.17
CA LYS A 165 15.61 18.08 15.99
C LYS A 165 15.14 19.53 16.19
N ASP A 166 16.05 20.50 16.10
CA ASP A 166 15.75 21.92 16.30
C ASP A 166 15.34 22.61 14.98
N ALA A 167 15.47 21.92 13.84
CA ALA A 167 15.10 22.43 12.53
C ALA A 167 13.67 21.99 12.17
N ASN A 168 12.64 22.78 12.52
CA ASN A 168 11.25 22.45 12.18
C ASN A 168 10.88 22.92 10.76
N ALA A 169 11.22 22.14 9.74
CA ALA A 169 10.94 22.46 8.33
C ALA A 169 10.50 21.21 7.55
N GLY A 170 9.19 21.02 7.42
CA GLY A 170 8.58 19.94 6.63
C GLY A 170 8.87 20.04 5.14
N HIS A 171 9.23 18.92 4.51
CA HIS A 171 9.34 18.80 3.06
C HIS A 171 8.95 17.40 2.60
N LEU A 172 8.23 17.33 1.48
CA LEU A 172 7.78 16.09 0.85
C LEU A 172 8.44 15.97 -0.53
N PHE A 173 8.86 14.76 -0.90
CA PHE A 173 9.67 14.52 -2.09
C PHE A 173 9.52 13.08 -2.59
N ALA A 174 9.82 12.88 -3.88
CA ALA A 174 9.84 11.54 -4.44
C ALA A 174 11.07 10.75 -3.97
N LEU A 175 11.01 9.44 -4.16
CA LEU A 175 12.11 8.51 -4.05
C LEU A 175 12.12 7.71 -5.35
N THR A 176 13.09 8.00 -6.21
CA THR A 176 13.16 7.46 -7.57
C THR A 176 14.37 6.54 -7.76
N GLY A 177 15.11 6.28 -6.69
CA GLY A 177 16.20 5.33 -6.77
C GLY A 177 16.72 4.83 -5.43
N ILE A 178 17.50 3.77 -5.52
CA ILE A 178 18.24 3.11 -4.46
C ILE A 178 19.57 2.64 -5.05
N ASP A 179 20.67 2.98 -4.40
CA ASP A 179 22.04 2.67 -4.87
C ASP A 179 22.92 2.38 -3.66
N GLY A 180 23.31 1.12 -3.48
CA GLY A 180 23.93 0.66 -2.24
C GLY A 180 23.01 0.90 -1.03
N GLU A 181 23.56 1.47 0.04
CA GLU A 181 22.84 1.72 1.31
C GLU A 181 22.19 3.11 1.42
N LYS A 182 21.71 3.67 0.30
CA LYS A 182 21.04 4.97 0.29
C LYS A 182 19.88 5.06 -0.70
N TYR A 183 18.90 5.87 -0.33
CA TYR A 183 17.79 6.30 -1.18
C TYR A 183 18.16 7.55 -1.97
N HIS A 184 17.63 7.67 -3.19
CA HIS A 184 17.81 8.80 -4.09
C HIS A 184 16.51 9.59 -4.19
N HIS A 185 16.56 10.86 -3.82
CA HIS A 185 15.41 11.75 -3.79
C HIS A 185 15.62 12.92 -4.75
N PRO A 186 14.85 13.01 -5.84
CA PRO A 186 14.77 14.26 -6.57
C PRO A 186 14.01 15.27 -5.71
N ASN A 187 14.62 16.43 -5.56
CA ASN A 187 14.01 17.56 -4.89
C ASN A 187 13.08 18.32 -5.84
N SER A 188 12.42 19.36 -5.34
CA SER A 188 11.52 20.25 -6.08
C SER A 188 12.00 21.70 -6.06
N TRP A 189 13.33 21.91 -6.05
CA TRP A 189 13.99 23.23 -6.00
C TRP A 189 15.00 23.42 -7.13
N THR A 190 14.63 22.99 -8.35
CA THR A 190 15.50 22.98 -9.54
C THR A 190 16.68 22.01 -9.46
N SER A 191 17.35 21.81 -10.59
CA SER A 191 18.61 21.06 -10.67
C SER A 191 19.81 21.81 -10.08
N GLY A 192 19.68 23.08 -9.72
CA GLY A 192 20.79 23.89 -9.17
C GLY A 192 21.08 23.63 -7.69
N ARG A 193 20.24 22.86 -6.99
CA ARG A 193 20.37 22.56 -5.55
C ARG A 193 20.66 21.09 -5.31
N GLY A 194 21.53 20.78 -4.35
CA GLY A 194 21.94 19.39 -4.11
C GLY A 194 22.85 18.87 -5.23
N ASP A 195 22.83 17.56 -5.43
CA ASP A 195 23.52 16.91 -6.54
C ASP A 195 22.65 16.93 -7.79
N LYS A 196 22.74 18.01 -8.57
CA LYS A 196 21.93 18.22 -9.78
C LYS A 196 20.41 18.11 -9.54
N GLY A 197 19.94 18.59 -8.39
CA GLY A 197 18.55 18.50 -7.95
C GLY A 197 18.23 17.30 -7.06
N PHE A 198 19.20 16.42 -6.80
CA PHE A 198 19.03 15.27 -5.90
C PHE A 198 19.62 15.51 -4.52
N PHE A 199 19.10 14.76 -3.55
CA PHE A 199 19.80 14.45 -2.31
C PHE A 199 19.58 12.98 -1.95
N TYR A 200 20.34 12.52 -0.96
CA TYR A 200 20.44 11.11 -0.61
C TYR A 200 20.10 10.87 0.86
N THR A 201 19.40 9.78 1.13
CA THR A 201 19.14 9.34 2.52
C THR A 201 19.78 7.97 2.74
N PRO A 202 20.92 7.89 3.45
CA PRO A 202 21.46 6.62 3.93
C PRO A 202 20.42 5.85 4.74
N PHE A 203 20.41 4.51 4.66
CA PHE A 203 19.40 3.70 5.37
C PHE A 203 19.39 3.94 6.88
N GLY A 204 20.56 4.20 7.49
CA GLY A 204 20.66 4.57 8.91
C GLY A 204 19.91 5.86 9.30
N LEU A 205 19.54 6.69 8.32
CA LEU A 205 18.75 7.91 8.51
C LEU A 205 17.27 7.74 8.14
N GLN A 206 16.82 6.55 7.69
CA GLN A 206 15.41 6.31 7.31
C GLN A 206 14.43 6.67 8.43
N LYS A 207 14.82 6.50 9.69
CA LYS A 207 14.00 6.87 10.86
C LYS A 207 13.62 8.35 10.94
N TRP A 208 14.23 9.22 10.13
CA TRP A 208 13.90 10.65 10.05
C TRP A 208 12.94 10.98 8.90
N LEU A 209 12.68 9.99 8.04
CA LEU A 209 11.66 10.10 7.01
C LEU A 209 10.28 9.87 7.63
N TYR A 210 9.27 10.40 6.96
CA TYR A 210 7.90 9.91 7.08
C TYR A 210 7.80 8.51 6.48
N SER A 211 6.62 7.91 6.61
CA SER A 211 6.31 6.67 5.90
C SER A 211 6.70 6.77 4.42
N ILE A 212 7.36 5.74 3.88
CA ILE A 212 7.63 5.63 2.45
C ILE A 212 6.47 4.88 1.82
N VAL A 213 5.87 5.45 0.77
CA VAL A 213 4.82 4.79 0.00
C VAL A 213 5.26 4.60 -1.44
N ALA A 214 5.04 3.42 -2.00
CA ALA A 214 5.13 3.17 -3.43
C ALA A 214 3.80 3.51 -4.09
N ILE A 215 3.85 4.29 -5.17
CA ILE A 215 2.70 4.75 -5.92
C ILE A 215 2.38 3.75 -7.03
N ILE A 216 1.09 3.54 -7.26
CA ILE A 216 0.57 2.67 -8.30
C ILE A 216 -0.14 3.54 -9.32
N ASP A 217 0.50 3.68 -10.47
CA ASP A 217 -0.07 4.34 -11.65
C ASP A 217 -1.29 3.53 -12.16
N LYS A 218 -2.27 4.27 -12.69
CA LYS A 218 -3.41 3.77 -13.45
C LYS A 218 -3.08 2.73 -14.52
N LYS A 219 -1.88 2.75 -15.10
CA LYS A 219 -1.49 1.85 -16.20
C LYS A 219 -0.66 0.65 -15.76
N ASN A 220 -0.08 0.68 -14.55
CA ASN A 220 0.72 -0.41 -13.97
C ASN A 220 -0.08 -1.38 -13.09
N ALA A 221 -1.37 -1.10 -12.85
CA ALA A 221 -2.29 -2.12 -12.40
C ALA A 221 -2.40 -3.18 -13.51
N SER A 222 -1.71 -4.32 -13.35
CA SER A 222 -1.97 -5.46 -14.23
C SER A 222 -3.49 -5.71 -14.26
N PRO A 223 -4.07 -6.25 -15.35
CA PRO A 223 -5.50 -6.53 -15.42
C PRO A 223 -6.04 -7.27 -14.18
N GLU A 224 -5.20 -8.08 -13.56
CA GLU A 224 -5.46 -8.79 -12.31
C GLU A 224 -5.74 -7.86 -11.11
N VAL A 225 -5.06 -6.72 -10.99
CA VAL A 225 -5.26 -5.75 -9.90
C VAL A 225 -6.61 -5.07 -10.01
N VAL A 226 -7.03 -4.75 -11.23
CA VAL A 226 -8.36 -4.18 -11.50
C VAL A 226 -9.45 -5.20 -11.17
N VAL A 227 -9.23 -6.47 -11.50
CA VAL A 227 -10.16 -7.57 -11.16
C VAL A 227 -10.23 -7.80 -9.65
N ASP A 228 -9.09 -7.87 -8.96
CA ASP A 228 -9.02 -8.09 -7.51
C ASP A 228 -9.71 -6.95 -6.73
N LEU A 229 -9.56 -5.71 -7.20
CA LEU A 229 -10.30 -4.58 -6.64
C LEU A 229 -11.80 -4.74 -6.83
N ALA A 230 -12.24 -5.00 -8.07
CA ALA A 230 -13.65 -5.17 -8.38
C ALA A 230 -14.27 -6.30 -7.53
N ASP A 231 -13.52 -7.38 -7.31
CA ASP A 231 -13.87 -8.50 -6.47
C ASP A 231 -14.04 -8.12 -5.01
N SER A 232 -13.05 -7.41 -4.46
CA SER A 232 -13.09 -6.96 -3.07
C SER A 232 -14.26 -5.99 -2.82
N GLU A 233 -14.51 -5.05 -3.75
CA GLU A 233 -15.68 -4.17 -3.71
C GLU A 233 -17.00 -4.95 -3.81
N LYS A 234 -17.05 -5.99 -4.65
CA LYS A 234 -18.22 -6.86 -4.80
C LYS A 234 -18.51 -7.59 -3.49
N MET A 235 -17.50 -8.04 -2.75
CA MET A 235 -17.70 -8.67 -1.44
C MET A 235 -18.32 -7.72 -0.41
N VAL A 236 -17.97 -6.43 -0.47
CA VAL A 236 -18.59 -5.40 0.38
C VAL A 236 -20.04 -5.18 -0.03
N LYS A 237 -20.32 -5.03 -1.33
CA LYS A 237 -21.69 -4.88 -1.86
C LYS A 237 -22.60 -6.06 -1.52
N MET A 238 -22.04 -7.26 -1.41
CA MET A 238 -22.74 -8.49 -1.01
C MET A 238 -22.89 -8.66 0.52
N ASN A 239 -22.42 -7.70 1.33
CA ASN A 239 -22.40 -7.78 2.80
C ASN A 239 -21.60 -8.97 3.38
N ILE A 240 -20.74 -9.60 2.57
CA ILE A 240 -19.87 -10.70 2.99
C ILE A 240 -18.76 -10.15 3.88
N TRP A 241 -18.17 -9.02 3.47
CA TRP A 241 -17.14 -8.29 4.20
C TRP A 241 -17.59 -6.85 4.42
N ASN A 242 -17.17 -6.25 5.53
CA ASN A 242 -17.59 -4.89 5.91
C ASN A 242 -16.60 -3.79 5.49
N GLY A 243 -15.58 -4.12 4.70
CA GLY A 243 -14.58 -3.16 4.22
C GLY A 243 -13.63 -2.62 5.31
N LYS A 244 -13.66 -3.16 6.54
CA LYS A 244 -12.76 -2.74 7.64
C LYS A 244 -11.28 -3.03 7.28
N LEU A 245 -10.37 -2.24 7.87
CA LEU A 245 -8.91 -2.19 7.63
C LEU A 245 -8.33 -3.42 6.90
N PRO A 246 -8.08 -3.32 5.58
CA PRO A 246 -7.77 -4.47 4.72
C PRO A 246 -6.49 -5.23 5.12
N ASN A 247 -5.55 -4.54 5.76
CA ASN A 247 -4.24 -5.08 6.11
C ASN A 247 -4.16 -5.69 7.51
N GLU A 248 -5.21 -5.57 8.31
CA GLU A 248 -5.27 -6.27 9.59
C GLU A 248 -5.35 -7.78 9.38
N SER A 249 -4.67 -8.52 10.27
CA SER A 249 -4.87 -9.95 10.41
C SER A 249 -6.34 -10.25 10.65
N LEU A 250 -6.89 -11.16 9.85
CA LEU A 250 -8.26 -11.60 9.96
C LEU A 250 -8.41 -12.48 11.18
N ILE A 251 -9.18 -11.99 12.15
CA ILE A 251 -9.59 -12.78 13.31
C ILE A 251 -10.48 -13.92 12.83
N LYS A 252 -10.26 -15.13 13.36
CA LYS A 252 -10.97 -16.35 12.97
C LYS A 252 -12.49 -16.23 13.04
N LEU A 253 -13.04 -15.51 14.02
CA LEU A 253 -14.46 -15.19 14.10
C LEU A 253 -14.97 -14.47 12.83
N HIS A 254 -14.27 -13.41 12.40
CA HIS A 254 -14.65 -12.68 11.19
C HIS A 254 -14.53 -13.58 9.94
N ALA A 255 -13.52 -14.44 9.90
CA ALA A 255 -13.36 -15.41 8.82
C ALA A 255 -14.54 -16.36 8.69
N VAL A 256 -15.06 -16.85 9.82
CA VAL A 256 -16.25 -17.71 9.86
C VAL A 256 -17.45 -16.97 9.28
N LEU A 257 -17.70 -15.74 9.73
CA LEU A 257 -18.82 -14.95 9.22
C LEU A 257 -18.70 -14.72 7.71
N MET A 258 -17.51 -14.37 7.21
CA MET A 258 -17.28 -14.18 5.78
C MET A 258 -17.58 -15.45 4.96
N VAL A 259 -17.06 -16.60 5.40
CA VAL A 259 -17.29 -17.90 4.72
C VAL A 259 -18.77 -18.29 4.73
N MET A 260 -19.44 -18.14 5.88
CA MET A 260 -20.85 -18.54 6.02
C MET A 260 -21.80 -17.64 5.23
N ARG A 261 -21.53 -16.34 5.18
CA ARG A 261 -22.28 -15.40 4.32
C ARG A 261 -22.07 -15.72 2.84
N ALA A 262 -20.82 -15.97 2.44
CA ALA A 262 -20.49 -16.22 1.04
C ALA A 262 -21.07 -17.54 0.49
N PHE A 263 -20.90 -18.64 1.22
CA PHE A 263 -21.20 -19.97 0.67
C PHE A 263 -22.54 -20.53 1.13
N HIS A 264 -23.07 -20.06 2.27
CA HIS A 264 -24.32 -20.53 2.85
C HIS A 264 -25.39 -19.45 3.03
N ASN A 265 -25.15 -18.21 2.58
CA ASN A 265 -26.06 -17.06 2.70
C ASN A 265 -26.56 -16.82 4.14
N GLU A 266 -25.73 -17.13 5.15
CA GLU A 266 -26.11 -16.98 6.56
C GLU A 266 -25.56 -15.65 7.12
N PHE A 267 -26.45 -14.66 7.24
CA PHE A 267 -26.11 -13.30 7.68
C PHE A 267 -26.40 -13.05 9.17
N ASP A 268 -27.06 -13.98 9.85
CA ASP A 268 -27.16 -13.97 11.31
C ASP A 268 -25.89 -14.54 11.92
N ASP A 269 -25.18 -13.73 12.70
CA ASP A 269 -23.86 -14.09 13.23
C ASP A 269 -23.90 -15.34 14.13
N ASN A 270 -24.95 -15.51 14.93
CA ASN A 270 -25.08 -16.66 15.83
C ASN A 270 -25.35 -17.94 15.04
N LYS A 271 -26.26 -17.88 14.05
CA LYS A 271 -26.55 -19.03 13.17
C LYS A 271 -25.35 -19.38 12.31
N ALA A 272 -24.61 -18.39 11.82
CA ALA A 272 -23.40 -18.59 11.04
C ALA A 272 -22.35 -19.37 11.86
N ILE A 273 -22.09 -18.95 13.10
CA ILE A 273 -21.15 -19.63 13.99
C ILE A 273 -21.59 -21.07 14.26
N GLN A 274 -22.86 -21.28 14.62
CA GLN A 274 -23.40 -22.60 14.91
C GLN A 274 -23.26 -23.54 13.70
N LYS A 275 -23.73 -23.08 12.54
CA LYS A 275 -23.69 -23.87 11.30
C LYS A 275 -22.27 -24.15 10.84
N ALA A 276 -21.33 -23.23 11.05
CA ALA A 276 -19.92 -23.44 10.73
C ALA A 276 -19.29 -24.58 11.56
N LEU A 277 -19.65 -24.67 12.85
CA LEU A 277 -19.21 -25.76 13.74
C LEU A 277 -19.85 -27.09 13.32
N GLU A 278 -21.14 -27.10 13.02
CA GLU A 278 -21.88 -28.29 12.57
C GLU A 278 -21.28 -28.86 11.27
N LEU A 279 -21.04 -28.01 10.28
CA LEU A 279 -20.43 -28.40 9.00
C LEU A 279 -18.93 -28.76 9.15
N GLY A 280 -18.30 -28.35 10.25
CA GLY A 280 -16.86 -28.49 10.47
C GLY A 280 -16.00 -27.57 9.61
N VAL A 281 -16.55 -26.43 9.19
CA VAL A 281 -15.78 -25.33 8.60
C VAL A 281 -14.69 -24.90 9.58
N VAL A 282 -15.02 -24.86 10.87
CA VAL A 282 -14.06 -24.63 11.97
C VAL A 282 -14.34 -25.57 13.14
N SER A 283 -13.31 -25.84 13.94
CA SER A 283 -13.43 -26.47 15.26
C SER A 283 -13.55 -25.47 16.41
N SER A 284 -13.12 -24.23 16.19
CA SER A 284 -13.21 -23.12 17.15
C SER A 284 -13.25 -21.78 16.40
N VAL A 285 -13.87 -20.76 16.99
CA VAL A 285 -13.96 -19.41 16.40
C VAL A 285 -12.88 -18.44 16.90
N ASN A 286 -12.04 -18.88 17.85
CA ASN A 286 -11.01 -18.06 18.48
C ASN A 286 -9.61 -18.38 17.95
N GLY A 287 -8.72 -17.39 18.07
CA GLY A 287 -7.29 -17.53 17.80
C GLY A 287 -6.85 -16.99 16.44
N PRO A 288 -5.53 -17.07 16.17
CA PRO A 288 -4.96 -16.66 14.89
C PRO A 288 -5.44 -17.57 13.75
N LEU A 289 -5.40 -17.03 12.54
CA LEU A 289 -5.79 -17.74 11.34
C LEU A 289 -4.73 -17.54 10.26
N THR A 290 -4.21 -18.64 9.73
CA THR A 290 -3.30 -18.61 8.57
C THR A 290 -4.08 -18.71 7.27
N LYS A 291 -3.43 -18.32 6.15
CA LYS A 291 -4.02 -18.46 4.81
C LYS A 291 -4.42 -19.91 4.51
N ARG A 292 -3.60 -20.89 4.92
CA ARG A 292 -3.88 -22.34 4.78
C ARG A 292 -5.18 -22.74 5.48
N TRP A 293 -5.33 -22.33 6.74
CA TRP A 293 -6.54 -22.66 7.51
C TRP A 293 -7.78 -21.96 6.96
N PHE A 294 -7.64 -20.72 6.50
CA PHE A 294 -8.74 -20.02 5.85
C PHE A 294 -9.15 -20.68 4.53
N LEU A 295 -8.19 -21.13 3.72
CA LEU A 295 -8.45 -21.88 2.50
C LEU A 295 -9.22 -23.17 2.78
N LYS A 296 -8.84 -23.90 3.83
CA LYS A 296 -9.57 -25.08 4.28
C LYS A 296 -11.02 -24.74 4.67
N MET A 297 -11.25 -23.62 5.36
CA MET A 297 -12.62 -23.17 5.67
C MET A 297 -13.46 -22.97 4.41
N ILE A 298 -12.91 -22.30 3.39
CA ILE A 298 -13.57 -22.10 2.08
C ILE A 298 -13.86 -23.45 1.42
N PHE A 299 -12.86 -24.33 1.38
CA PHE A 299 -12.99 -25.64 0.73
C PHE A 299 -14.08 -26.49 1.39
N VAL A 300 -14.10 -26.55 2.71
CA VAL A 300 -15.13 -27.29 3.46
C VAL A 300 -16.52 -26.69 3.24
N ALA A 301 -16.64 -25.37 3.14
CA ALA A 301 -17.92 -24.72 2.85
C ALA A 301 -18.43 -25.01 1.43
N LEU A 302 -17.53 -25.18 0.45
CA LEU A 302 -17.87 -25.51 -0.93
C LEU A 302 -18.19 -26.99 -1.15
N TYR A 303 -17.34 -27.87 -0.61
CA TYR A 303 -17.31 -29.29 -0.99
C TYR A 303 -17.60 -30.25 0.18
N GLY A 304 -17.67 -29.74 1.41
CA GLY A 304 -17.75 -30.56 2.62
C GLY A 304 -16.38 -31.05 3.10
N ARG A 305 -16.39 -31.89 4.14
CA ARG A 305 -15.15 -32.43 4.74
C ARG A 305 -14.50 -33.44 3.80
N THR A 306 -13.17 -33.43 3.77
CA THR A 306 -12.36 -34.40 3.04
C THR A 306 -11.27 -34.95 3.96
N SER A 307 -10.86 -36.21 3.74
CA SER A 307 -9.69 -36.79 4.39
C SER A 307 -8.37 -36.40 3.71
N GLN A 308 -8.43 -35.78 2.53
CA GLN A 308 -7.26 -35.36 1.74
C GLN A 308 -7.03 -33.85 1.85
N GLU A 309 -6.89 -33.36 3.08
CA GLU A 309 -6.75 -31.92 3.34
C GLU A 309 -5.44 -31.34 2.80
N GLU A 310 -4.41 -32.18 2.68
CA GLU A 310 -3.10 -31.85 2.15
C GLU A 310 -3.14 -31.44 0.67
N LEU A 311 -4.14 -31.91 -0.10
CA LEU A 311 -4.30 -31.59 -1.52
C LEU A 311 -5.05 -30.27 -1.76
N ILE A 312 -5.69 -29.70 -0.73
CA ILE A 312 -6.49 -28.48 -0.86
C ILE A 312 -5.70 -27.31 -1.51
N PRO A 313 -4.44 -27.03 -1.13
CA PRO A 313 -3.68 -25.97 -1.76
C PRO A 313 -3.43 -26.17 -3.25
N ASP A 314 -3.18 -27.41 -3.69
CA ASP A 314 -2.94 -27.71 -5.11
C ASP A 314 -4.22 -27.50 -5.91
N ILE A 315 -5.34 -28.03 -5.41
CA ILE A 315 -6.66 -27.84 -6.02
C ILE A 315 -7.01 -26.34 -6.09
N ALA A 316 -6.72 -25.57 -5.04
CA ALA A 316 -7.02 -24.15 -5.00
C ALA A 316 -6.19 -23.33 -6.01
N VAL A 317 -4.97 -23.76 -6.33
CA VAL A 317 -4.16 -23.17 -7.40
C VAL A 317 -4.80 -23.50 -8.76
N ASP A 318 -5.13 -24.77 -9.00
CA ASP A 318 -5.75 -25.21 -10.25
C ASP A 318 -7.11 -24.53 -10.52
N GLN A 319 -7.86 -24.24 -9.44
CA GLN A 319 -9.14 -23.52 -9.49
C GLN A 319 -8.98 -21.99 -9.56
N GLY A 320 -7.75 -21.46 -9.51
CA GLY A 320 -7.49 -20.01 -9.52
C GLY A 320 -7.97 -19.27 -8.27
N ILE A 321 -8.22 -19.98 -7.16
CA ILE A 321 -8.62 -19.39 -5.87
C ILE A 321 -7.42 -18.69 -5.22
N ILE A 322 -6.25 -19.30 -5.31
CA ILE A 322 -4.96 -18.73 -4.92
C ILE A 322 -3.99 -18.80 -6.09
N LYS A 323 -3.05 -17.86 -6.18
CA LYS A 323 -2.07 -17.82 -7.27
C LYS A 323 -0.85 -18.72 -7.04
N SER A 324 -0.49 -18.93 -5.78
CA SER A 324 0.64 -19.77 -5.41
C SER A 324 0.47 -20.36 -4.00
N LYS A 325 1.29 -21.36 -3.69
CA LYS A 325 1.38 -21.97 -2.36
C LYS A 325 2.30 -21.22 -1.39
N ALA A 326 2.93 -20.14 -1.85
CA ALA A 326 3.86 -19.37 -1.02
C ALA A 326 3.13 -18.63 0.11
N GLY A 327 3.75 -18.56 1.29
CA GLY A 327 3.23 -17.82 2.45
C GLY A 327 1.93 -18.38 3.04
N LEU A 328 1.54 -19.63 2.73
CA LEU A 328 0.29 -20.22 3.23
C LEU A 328 0.20 -20.30 4.76
N ASP A 329 1.34 -20.37 5.43
CA ASP A 329 1.42 -20.47 6.89
C ASP A 329 1.50 -19.09 7.58
N GLU A 330 1.47 -18.01 6.80
CA GLU A 330 1.39 -16.64 7.32
C GLU A 330 -0.05 -16.28 7.73
N PRO A 331 -0.23 -15.29 8.63
CA PRO A 331 -1.54 -14.74 8.94
C PRO A 331 -2.28 -14.28 7.68
N VAL A 332 -3.57 -14.61 7.59
CA VAL A 332 -4.41 -14.10 6.51
C VAL A 332 -4.86 -12.67 6.83
N LYS A 333 -4.63 -11.72 5.94
CA LYS A 333 -5.15 -10.35 6.04
C LYS A 333 -6.61 -10.30 5.55
N ARG A 334 -7.41 -9.36 6.06
CA ARG A 334 -8.83 -9.20 5.65
C ARG A 334 -9.01 -9.09 4.13
N TYR A 335 -8.12 -8.35 3.47
CA TYR A 335 -8.16 -8.22 2.01
C TYR A 335 -7.89 -9.54 1.29
N HIS A 336 -6.83 -10.27 1.67
CA HIS A 336 -6.54 -11.59 1.12
C HIS A 336 -7.73 -12.53 1.27
N ALA A 337 -8.39 -12.49 2.42
CA ALA A 337 -9.59 -13.28 2.64
C ALA A 337 -10.76 -12.90 1.74
N SER A 338 -10.97 -11.59 1.51
CA SER A 338 -11.98 -11.11 0.57
C SER A 338 -11.72 -11.61 -0.85
N LEU A 339 -10.46 -11.59 -1.31
CA LEU A 339 -10.06 -12.06 -2.64
C LEU A 339 -10.23 -13.57 -2.78
N MET A 340 -9.77 -14.34 -1.80
CA MET A 340 -9.93 -15.80 -1.83
C MET A 340 -11.40 -16.21 -1.89
N ILE A 341 -12.28 -15.53 -1.15
CA ILE A 341 -13.73 -15.76 -1.24
C ILE A 341 -14.26 -15.36 -2.62
N ALA A 342 -13.92 -14.18 -3.12
CA ALA A 342 -14.42 -13.71 -4.41
C ALA A 342 -14.02 -14.66 -5.55
N ARG A 343 -12.75 -15.07 -5.61
CA ARG A 343 -12.25 -16.03 -6.60
C ARG A 343 -12.93 -17.40 -6.47
N ALA A 344 -13.17 -17.88 -5.25
CA ALA A 344 -13.91 -19.12 -5.02
C ALA A 344 -15.40 -19.01 -5.42
N LEU A 345 -16.04 -17.86 -5.18
CA LEU A 345 -17.39 -17.59 -5.67
C LEU A 345 -17.45 -17.52 -7.19
N ARG A 346 -16.43 -16.93 -7.84
CA ARG A 346 -16.32 -16.91 -9.30
C ARG A 346 -16.14 -18.32 -9.85
N PHE A 347 -15.22 -19.09 -9.28
CA PHE A 347 -15.00 -20.48 -9.66
C PHE A 347 -16.29 -21.32 -9.55
N SER A 348 -17.07 -21.10 -8.49
CA SER A 348 -18.38 -21.77 -8.30
C SER A 348 -19.54 -21.16 -9.10
N GLY A 349 -19.27 -20.18 -9.98
CA GLY A 349 -20.28 -19.55 -10.84
C GLY A 349 -21.29 -18.67 -10.09
N LYS A 350 -21.02 -18.33 -8.82
CA LYS A 350 -21.90 -17.47 -8.00
C LYS A 350 -21.72 -15.98 -8.26
N ILE A 351 -20.59 -15.59 -8.84
CA ILE A 351 -20.32 -14.23 -9.29
C ILE A 351 -19.60 -14.27 -10.65
N GLU A 352 -19.89 -13.28 -11.49
CA GLU A 352 -19.07 -12.98 -12.70
C GLU A 352 -17.69 -12.44 -12.34
#